data_AF-A0AAT9WED2-F1
#
_entry.id   AF-A0AAT9WED2-F1
#
_cell.length_a   1.000
_cell.length_b   1.000
_cell.length_c   1.000
_cell.angle_alpha   90.00
_cell.angle_beta   90.00
_cell.angle_gamma   90.00
#
_symmetry.space_group_name_H-M   'P 1'
#
loop_
_entity.id
_entity.type
_entity.pdbx_description
1 polymer ?
#
loop_
_entity_poly.entity_id
_entity_poly.type
_entity_poly.pdbx_seq_one_letter_code
_entity_poly.pdbx_strand_id
1 'polypeptide(L)'
;MKSRFTNRSPWLGFVAGLLTGILLAYVILIYAANLDVLLTANPLIDHRPSDDADTWVWKSIQALRFFAGMASGAVAAKWSPPRSWGATIALFCLVLVVNIFALFPEHHSPLRLAIWMLAAPLGLIAGKLLHTRISRVLPEAVDPAEQLD
;
A
#
# COMPACT_ATOMS: atom_id res chain seq x y z
N MET A 1 12.09 -36.86 5.06
CA MET A 1 11.91 -35.43 5.44
C MET A 1 11.90 -34.54 4.19
N LYS A 2 10.75 -34.37 3.53
CA LYS A 2 10.56 -33.28 2.57
C LYS A 2 9.95 -32.12 3.33
N SER A 3 10.78 -31.17 3.74
CA SER A 3 10.33 -29.84 4.14
C SER A 3 9.32 -29.39 3.08
N ARG A 4 8.05 -29.17 3.46
CA ARG A 4 7.14 -28.42 2.60
C ARG A 4 7.69 -27.00 2.62
N PHE A 5 8.56 -26.71 1.66
CA PHE A 5 8.86 -25.34 1.26
C PHE A 5 7.50 -24.69 0.99
N THR A 6 7.01 -23.88 1.93
CA THR A 6 6.17 -22.77 1.52
C THR A 6 7.04 -22.04 0.50
N ASN A 7 6.66 -22.07 -0.78
CA ASN A 7 7.43 -21.52 -1.89
C ASN A 7 7.48 -19.99 -1.77
N ARG A 8 8.18 -19.49 -0.74
CA ARG A 8 8.43 -18.09 -0.47
C ARG A 8 9.52 -17.68 -1.46
N SER A 9 9.14 -16.92 -2.47
CA SER A 9 10.06 -16.38 -3.46
C SER A 9 9.91 -14.87 -3.52
N PRO A 10 10.99 -14.12 -3.80
CA PRO A 10 10.90 -12.67 -3.96
C PRO A 10 9.88 -12.28 -5.04
N TRP A 11 9.75 -13.09 -6.08
CA TRP A 11 8.78 -12.90 -7.15
C TRP A 11 7.34 -13.06 -6.67
N LEU A 12 7.03 -14.11 -5.90
CA LEU A 12 5.69 -14.32 -5.35
C LEU A 12 5.31 -13.18 -4.40
N GLY A 13 6.24 -12.74 -3.55
CA GLY A 13 6.05 -11.56 -2.70
C GLY A 13 5.80 -10.28 -3.49
N PHE A 14 6.56 -10.07 -4.57
CA PHE A 14 6.36 -8.92 -5.47
C PHE A 14 4.96 -8.95 -6.10
N VAL A 15 4.57 -10.07 -6.73
CA VAL A 15 3.27 -10.22 -7.39
C VAL A 15 2.11 -10.08 -6.42
N ALA A 16 2.17 -10.74 -5.25
CA ALA A 16 1.13 -10.65 -4.24
C ALA A 16 1.00 -9.22 -3.68
N GLY A 17 2.13 -8.55 -3.42
CA GLY A 17 2.13 -7.15 -3.00
C GLY A 17 1.58 -6.22 -4.08
N LEU A 18 1.95 -6.44 -5.34
CA LEU A 18 1.48 -5.66 -6.49
C LEU A 18 -0.03 -5.78 -6.67
N LEU A 19 -0.57 -7.00 -6.71
CA LEU A 19 -2.01 -7.23 -6.83
C LEU A 19 -2.79 -6.61 -5.67
N THR A 20 -2.28 -6.73 -4.44
CA THR A 20 -2.87 -6.08 -3.26
C THR A 20 -2.89 -4.55 -3.42
N GLY A 21 -1.79 -3.97 -3.89
CA GLY A 21 -1.68 -2.54 -4.15
C GLY A 21 -2.65 -2.05 -5.22
N ILE A 22 -2.75 -2.77 -6.34
CA ILE A 22 -3.68 -2.46 -7.45
C ILE A 22 -5.13 -2.51 -6.97
N LEU A 23 -5.51 -3.58 -6.25
CA LEU A 23 -6.88 -3.74 -5.75
C LEU A 23 -7.26 -2.59 -4.81
N LEU A 24 -6.38 -2.24 -3.87
CA LEU A 24 -6.64 -1.15 -2.92
C LEU A 24 -6.61 0.23 -3.61
N ALA A 25 -5.74 0.43 -4.59
CA ALA A 25 -5.74 1.65 -5.40
C ALA A 25 -7.07 1.81 -6.17
N TYR A 26 -7.62 0.73 -6.71
CA TYR A 26 -8.92 0.73 -7.37
C TYR A 26 -10.06 1.10 -6.40
N VAL A 27 -10.04 0.57 -5.17
CA VAL A 27 -11.00 0.96 -4.12
C VAL A 27 -10.88 2.44 -3.76
N ILE A 28 -9.65 2.96 -3.64
CA ILE A 28 -9.42 4.39 -3.36
C ILE A 28 -9.95 5.26 -4.51
N LEU A 29 -9.75 4.83 -5.76
CA LEU A 29 -10.26 5.54 -6.94
C LEU A 29 -11.80 5.59 -6.95
N ILE A 30 -12.47 4.47 -6.67
CA ILE A 30 -13.93 4.44 -6.54
C ILE A 30 -14.39 5.36 -5.40
N TYR A 31 -13.75 5.28 -4.24
CA TYR A 31 -14.07 6.14 -3.09
C TYR A 31 -13.93 7.63 -3.43
N ALA A 32 -12.82 8.03 -4.04
CA ALA A 32 -12.59 9.42 -4.46
C ALA A 32 -13.63 9.88 -5.48
N ALA A 33 -13.91 9.07 -6.52
CA ALA A 33 -14.89 9.39 -7.54
C ALA A 33 -16.30 9.57 -6.96
N ASN A 34 -16.71 8.71 -6.01
CA ASN A 34 -18.01 8.85 -5.36
C ASN A 34 -18.09 10.10 -4.48
N LEU A 35 -17.02 10.43 -3.74
CA LEU A 35 -16.99 11.65 -2.94
C LEU A 35 -17.04 12.90 -3.80
N ASP A 36 -16.30 12.93 -4.91
CA ASP A 36 -16.36 14.04 -5.84
C ASP A 36 -17.78 14.21 -6.37
N VAL A 37 -18.43 13.15 -6.87
CA VAL A 37 -19.82 13.21 -7.37
C VAL A 37 -20.79 13.73 -6.30
N LEU A 38 -20.68 13.23 -5.06
CA LEU A 38 -21.57 13.64 -3.96
C LEU A 38 -21.37 15.11 -3.57
N LEU A 39 -20.15 15.61 -3.64
CA LEU A 39 -19.80 16.96 -3.19
C LEU A 39 -19.95 18.00 -4.30
N THR A 40 -19.63 17.67 -5.56
CA THR A 40 -19.83 18.55 -6.72
C THR A 40 -21.29 18.63 -7.17
N ALA A 41 -22.19 17.82 -6.59
CA ALA A 41 -23.63 18.03 -6.73
C ALA A 41 -24.10 19.37 -6.12
N ASN A 42 -23.26 20.01 -5.31
CA ASN A 42 -23.48 21.36 -4.83
C ASN A 42 -22.97 22.39 -5.88
N PRO A 43 -23.85 23.27 -6.42
CA PRO A 43 -23.48 24.24 -7.45
C PRO A 43 -22.49 25.32 -6.99
N LEU A 44 -22.09 25.33 -5.72
CA LEU A 44 -21.10 26.25 -5.16
C LEU A 44 -19.65 25.72 -5.22
N ILE A 45 -19.45 24.49 -5.68
CA ILE A 45 -18.13 23.85 -5.75
C ILE A 45 -17.69 23.78 -7.21
N ASP A 46 -16.77 24.68 -7.59
CA ASP A 46 -16.25 24.82 -8.96
C ASP A 46 -15.07 23.89 -9.28
N HIS A 47 -14.57 23.15 -8.29
CA HIS A 47 -13.40 22.27 -8.40
C HIS A 47 -13.60 20.93 -7.70
N ARG A 48 -12.83 19.91 -8.10
CA ARG A 48 -12.91 18.58 -7.49
C ARG A 48 -12.33 18.60 -6.06
N PRO A 49 -13.11 18.27 -5.01
CA PRO A 49 -12.60 18.25 -3.64
C PRO A 49 -11.45 17.26 -3.43
N SER A 50 -11.40 16.17 -4.20
CA SER A 50 -10.29 15.21 -4.16
C SER A 50 -8.94 15.79 -4.61
N ASP A 51 -8.95 16.82 -5.46
CA ASP A 51 -7.75 17.49 -5.96
C ASP A 51 -7.30 18.62 -5.03
N ASP A 52 -8.19 19.12 -4.17
CA ASP A 52 -7.92 20.17 -3.19
C ASP A 52 -7.36 19.60 -1.87
N ALA A 53 -6.06 19.78 -1.66
CA ALA A 53 -5.29 19.30 -0.52
C ALA A 53 -5.61 19.96 0.82
N ASP A 54 -6.38 21.05 0.84
CA ASP A 54 -6.90 21.60 2.08
C ASP A 54 -8.15 20.88 2.58
N THR A 55 -8.81 20.14 1.70
CA THR A 55 -10.01 19.38 2.06
C THR A 55 -9.69 18.17 2.93
N TRP A 56 -10.69 17.76 3.71
CA TRP A 56 -10.63 16.50 4.43
C TRP A 56 -10.61 15.28 3.48
N VAL A 57 -11.12 15.44 2.26
CA VAL A 57 -11.17 14.40 1.22
C VAL A 57 -9.76 14.03 0.75
N TRP A 58 -8.95 15.03 0.40
CA TRP A 58 -7.56 14.75 0.02
C TRP A 58 -6.78 14.09 1.16
N LYS A 59 -6.96 14.56 2.40
CA LYS A 59 -6.30 13.99 3.58
C LYS A 59 -6.72 12.53 3.82
N SER A 60 -8.01 12.20 3.66
CA SER A 60 -8.50 10.82 3.78
C SER A 60 -7.93 9.93 2.66
N ILE A 61 -7.83 10.43 1.43
CA ILE A 61 -7.18 9.74 0.32
C ILE A 61 -5.71 9.45 0.63
N GLN A 62 -4.94 10.42 1.18
CA GLN A 62 -3.55 10.17 1.56
C GLN A 62 -3.42 9.11 2.66
N ALA A 63 -4.31 9.14 3.67
CA ALA A 63 -4.34 8.13 4.71
C ALA A 63 -4.65 6.73 4.13
N LEU A 64 -5.65 6.62 3.25
CA LEU A 64 -5.98 5.37 2.58
C LEU A 64 -4.83 4.87 1.71
N ARG A 65 -4.14 5.75 0.97
CA ARG A 65 -2.94 5.41 0.19
C ARG A 65 -1.83 4.84 1.07
N PHE A 66 -1.61 5.45 2.23
CA PHE A 66 -0.64 4.96 3.21
C PHE A 66 -1.02 3.55 3.71
N PHE A 67 -2.26 3.33 4.13
CA PHE A 67 -2.72 2.02 4.61
C PHE A 67 -2.73 0.97 3.50
N ALA A 68 -3.06 1.35 2.27
CA ALA A 68 -2.97 0.47 1.11
C ALA A 68 -1.53 0.04 0.83
N GLY A 69 -0.59 0.99 0.88
CA GLY A 69 0.85 0.69 0.84
C GLY A 69 1.24 -0.29 1.95
N MET A 70 0.80 -0.03 3.18
CA MET A 70 1.07 -0.89 4.33
C MET A 70 0.56 -2.32 4.16
N ALA A 71 -0.66 -2.51 3.66
CA ALA A 71 -1.20 -3.82 3.34
C ALA A 71 -0.38 -4.52 2.23
N SER A 72 -0.07 -3.80 1.15
CA SER A 72 0.78 -4.31 0.06
C SER A 72 2.16 -4.77 0.56
N GLY A 73 2.80 -3.95 1.40
CA GLY A 73 4.11 -4.26 1.99
C GLY A 73 4.07 -5.45 2.94
N ALA A 74 3.02 -5.57 3.76
CA ALA A 74 2.83 -6.71 4.66
C ALA A 74 2.59 -8.01 3.89
N VAL A 75 1.76 -7.99 2.84
CA VAL A 75 1.52 -9.15 1.96
C VAL A 75 2.80 -9.52 1.21
N ALA A 76 3.53 -8.55 0.68
CA ALA A 76 4.82 -8.80 0.04
C ALA A 76 5.81 -9.45 1.02
N ALA A 77 5.83 -9.00 2.28
CA ALA A 77 6.66 -9.56 3.33
C ALA A 77 6.31 -11.02 3.64
N LYS A 78 5.01 -11.33 3.72
CA LYS A 78 4.48 -12.67 4.03
C LYS A 78 4.95 -13.73 3.04
N TRP A 79 4.96 -13.39 1.75
CA TRP A 79 5.27 -14.32 0.66
C TRP A 79 6.72 -14.24 0.17
N SER A 80 7.52 -13.31 0.68
CA SER A 80 8.95 -13.20 0.39
C SER A 80 9.80 -14.03 1.36
N PRO A 81 11.04 -14.41 0.98
CA PRO A 81 11.99 -15.01 1.92
C PRO A 81 12.20 -14.12 3.15
N PRO A 82 12.33 -14.70 4.36
CA PRO A 82 12.61 -13.95 5.57
C PRO A 82 13.94 -13.20 5.41
N ARG A 83 13.96 -11.91 5.77
CA ARG A 83 15.08 -10.94 5.56
C ARG A 83 15.28 -10.44 4.13
N SER A 84 14.64 -11.00 3.11
CA SER A 84 14.71 -10.41 1.76
C SER A 84 13.93 -9.10 1.70
N TRP A 85 14.60 -8.08 1.16
CA TRP A 85 14.02 -6.77 0.86
C TRP A 85 13.74 -6.57 -0.63
N GLY A 86 14.16 -7.51 -1.50
CA GLY A 86 14.09 -7.33 -2.95
C GLY A 86 12.69 -7.02 -3.47
N ALA A 87 11.68 -7.79 -3.05
CA ALA A 87 10.28 -7.55 -3.44
C ALA A 87 9.77 -6.18 -2.96
N THR A 88 10.07 -5.82 -1.71
CA THR A 88 9.65 -4.56 -1.09
C THR A 88 10.31 -3.37 -1.80
N ILE A 89 11.62 -3.44 -2.08
CA ILE A 89 12.36 -2.39 -2.80
C ILE A 89 11.84 -2.25 -4.23
N ALA A 90 11.63 -3.38 -4.95
CA ALA A 90 11.08 -3.36 -6.29
C ALA A 90 9.70 -2.70 -6.34
N LEU A 91 8.80 -3.06 -5.40
CA LEU A 91 7.49 -2.40 -5.28
C LEU A 91 7.61 -0.93 -4.92
N PHE A 92 8.51 -0.57 -4.00
CA PHE A 92 8.76 0.82 -3.62
C PHE A 92 9.19 1.66 -4.82
N CYS A 93 10.17 1.19 -5.60
CA CYS A 93 10.63 1.85 -6.82
C CYS A 93 9.50 1.96 -7.86
N LEU A 94 8.73 0.88 -8.06
CA LEU A 94 7.60 0.89 -8.98
C LEU A 94 6.55 1.92 -8.58
N VAL A 95 6.16 1.97 -7.31
CA VAL A 95 5.17 2.93 -6.81
C VAL A 95 5.67 4.37 -6.94
N LEU A 96 6.95 4.63 -6.69
CA LEU A 96 7.54 5.94 -6.93
C LEU A 96 7.46 6.34 -8.40
N VAL A 97 7.82 5.44 -9.32
CA VAL A 97 7.75 5.70 -10.77
C VAL A 97 6.30 5.97 -11.18
N VAL A 98 5.35 5.17 -10.74
CA VAL A 98 3.91 5.39 -11.01
C VAL A 98 3.45 6.75 -10.48
N ASN A 99 3.87 7.14 -9.28
CA ASN A 99 3.52 8.44 -8.69
C ASN A 99 4.10 9.64 -9.45
N ILE A 100 5.23 9.49 -10.15
CA ILE A 100 5.80 10.55 -11.00
C ILE A 100 4.91 10.80 -12.24
N PHE A 101 4.31 9.74 -12.79
CA PHE A 101 3.43 9.84 -13.96
C PHE A 101 1.97 10.10 -13.60
N ALA A 102 1.59 9.97 -12.33
CA ALA A 102 0.27 10.37 -11.87
C ALA A 102 0.13 11.89 -11.97
N LEU A 103 -1.00 12.36 -12.52
CA LEU A 103 -1.34 13.79 -12.56
C LEU A 103 -1.18 14.38 -11.15
N PHE A 104 -0.35 15.42 -11.05
CA PHE A 104 -0.13 16.10 -9.79
C PHE A 104 -1.40 16.88 -9.43
N PRO A 105 -1.86 16.81 -8.17
CA PRO A 105 -2.87 17.77 -7.71
C PRO A 105 -2.30 19.18 -7.92
N GLU A 106 -3.15 20.16 -8.27
CA GLU A 106 -2.78 21.53 -8.71
C GLU A 106 -2.10 22.40 -7.62
N HIS A 107 -1.43 21.79 -6.64
CA HIS A 107 -0.81 22.46 -5.51
C HIS A 107 0.70 22.61 -5.66
N HIS A 108 1.14 23.87 -5.57
CA HIS A 108 2.55 24.27 -5.62
C HIS A 108 3.31 24.05 -4.29
N SER A 109 2.71 23.44 -3.26
CA SER A 109 3.38 23.24 -1.97
C SER A 109 4.31 22.01 -2.00
N PRO A 110 5.63 22.17 -1.76
CA PRO A 110 6.58 21.06 -1.74
C PRO A 110 6.24 19.97 -0.71
N LEU A 111 5.67 20.36 0.44
CA LEU A 111 5.26 19.42 1.47
C LEU A 111 4.11 18.53 1.00
N ARG A 112 3.11 19.11 0.33
CA ARG A 112 1.94 18.37 -0.19
C ARG A 112 2.37 17.41 -1.30
N LEU A 113 3.29 17.84 -2.16
CA LEU A 113 3.92 16.99 -3.16
C LEU A 113 4.67 15.83 -2.49
N ALA A 114 5.46 16.09 -1.45
CA ALA A 114 6.15 15.04 -0.71
C ALA A 114 5.16 14.03 -0.10
N ILE A 115 4.07 14.49 0.52
CA ILE A 115 3.04 13.60 1.06
C ILE A 115 2.40 12.75 -0.05
N TRP A 116 2.00 13.37 -1.17
CA TRP A 116 1.43 12.68 -2.32
C TRP A 116 2.34 11.59 -2.86
N MET A 117 3.64 11.90 -3.02
CA MET A 117 4.62 10.96 -3.55
C MET A 117 4.98 9.86 -2.57
N LEU A 118 5.04 10.16 -1.28
CA LEU A 118 5.62 9.27 -0.26
C LEU A 118 4.59 8.51 0.57
N ALA A 119 3.30 8.87 0.57
CA ALA A 119 2.29 8.20 1.40
C ALA A 119 2.27 6.68 1.18
N ALA A 120 2.07 6.20 -0.05
CA ALA A 120 2.06 4.78 -0.35
C ALA A 120 3.43 4.09 -0.19
N PRO A 121 4.56 4.66 -0.67
CA PRO A 121 5.89 4.08 -0.45
C PRO A 121 6.27 3.93 1.03
N LEU A 122 5.98 4.94 1.87
CA LEU A 122 6.24 4.87 3.31
C LEU A 122 5.34 3.84 3.98
N GLY A 123 4.06 3.78 3.59
CA GLY A 123 3.14 2.73 4.00
C GLY A 123 3.71 1.35 3.71
N LEU A 124 4.22 1.13 2.51
CA LEU A 124 4.81 -0.15 2.08
C LEU A 124 5.99 -0.59 2.96
N ILE A 125 6.90 0.34 3.27
CA ILE A 125 8.00 0.07 4.20
C ILE A 125 7.45 -0.25 5.60
N ALA A 126 6.50 0.53 6.09
CA ALA A 126 5.88 0.32 7.39
C ALA A 126 5.21 -1.06 7.49
N GLY A 127 4.51 -1.50 6.45
CA GLY A 127 3.87 -2.81 6.37
C GLY A 127 4.87 -3.96 6.43
N LYS A 128 5.97 -3.86 5.67
CA LYS A 128 7.08 -4.83 5.73
C LYS A 128 7.67 -4.91 7.13
N LEU A 129 7.95 -3.76 7.75
CA LEU A 129 8.53 -3.70 9.10
C LEU A 129 7.59 -4.26 10.16
N LEU A 130 6.30 -3.90 10.10
CA LEU A 130 5.28 -4.37 11.01
C LEU A 130 5.12 -5.90 10.92
N HIS A 131 4.98 -6.43 9.71
CA HIS A 131 4.92 -7.88 9.49
C HIS A 131 6.18 -8.57 10.03
N THR A 132 7.36 -8.03 9.74
CA THR A 132 8.63 -8.60 10.21
C THR A 132 8.74 -8.58 11.74
N ARG A 133 8.21 -7.55 12.42
CA ARG A 133 8.15 -7.50 13.89
C ARG A 133 7.18 -8.53 14.44
N ILE A 134 5.97 -8.61 13.90
CA ILE A 134 4.94 -9.55 14.35
C ILE A 134 5.44 -10.99 14.22
N SER A 135 6.00 -11.37 13.07
CA SER A 135 6.53 -12.72 12.84
C SER A 135 7.73 -13.09 13.73
N ARG A 136 8.40 -12.11 14.36
CA ARG A 136 9.45 -12.39 15.36
C ARG A 136 8.89 -12.65 16.75
N VAL A 137 7.78 -11.99 17.10
CA VAL A 137 7.14 -12.11 18.41
C VAL A 137 6.23 -13.33 18.47
N LEU A 138 5.50 -13.58 17.39
CA LEU A 138 4.63 -14.73 17.20
C LEU A 138 5.22 -15.57 16.06
N PRO A 139 6.24 -16.42 16.32
CA PRO A 139 6.60 -17.43 15.34
C PRO A 139 5.32 -18.21 15.03
N GLU A 140 4.97 -18.32 13.73
CA GLU A 140 3.77 -19.03 13.28
C GLU A 140 3.68 -20.33 14.06
N ALA A 141 2.59 -20.51 14.82
CA ALA A 141 2.38 -21.66 15.67
C ALA A 141 2.64 -22.92 14.84
N VAL A 142 3.49 -23.80 15.37
CA VAL A 142 3.72 -25.13 14.82
C VAL A 142 2.36 -25.76 14.53
N ASP A 143 2.17 -26.20 13.29
CA ASP A 143 0.93 -26.82 12.83
C ASP A 143 0.60 -27.98 13.79
N PRO A 144 -0.59 -28.04 14.42
CA PRO A 144 -0.94 -29.13 15.33
C PRO A 144 -0.88 -30.52 14.66
N ALA A 145 -0.81 -30.59 13.33
CA ALA A 145 -0.50 -31.80 12.59
C ALA A 145 0.92 -32.35 12.82
N GLU A 146 1.85 -31.54 13.34
CA GLU A 146 3.23 -31.93 13.68
C GLU A 146 3.37 -32.40 15.15
N GLN A 147 2.27 -32.36 15.93
CA GLN A 147 2.25 -32.85 17.33
C GLN A 147 1.72 -34.29 17.47
N LEU A 148 1.32 -34.93 16.37
CA LEU A 148 0.71 -36.27 16.37
C LEU A 148 1.60 -37.36 15.73
N ASP A 149 2.82 -37.03 15.33
CA ASP A 149 3.87 -37.97 14.90
C ASP A 149 4.94 -38.12 16.00
#